data_AF-A0A8X6MH36-F1
#
_entry.id   AF-A0A8X6MH36-F1
#
_cell.length_a   1.000
_cell.length_b   1.000
_cell.length_c   1.000
_cell.angle_alpha   90.00
_cell.angle_beta   90.00
_cell.angle_gamma   90.00
#
_symmetry.space_group_name_H-M   'P 1'
#
loop_
_entity.id
_entity.type
_entity.pdbx_description
1 polymer ?
#
loop_
_entity_poly.entity_id
_entity_poly.type
_entity_poly.pdbx_seq_one_letter_code
_entity_poly.pdbx_strand_id
1 'polypeptide(L)'
;MTLISFMYLYFVKTFYKQLKSIQFRLLQNFSRQEVSRTLMAFSVAKKIHRDIEETLSFKTFLAYVMAFGNILQVVCGITTDFMSEEKTTQVLFSFTIFFWTIGGFVLLTICGTQVAKIEVIVKDIRQEVISKNFGKKPEGQNELACLNLYDACSSLELRFTAWGMFEVDKKLFLTISGVLVTYGVLFATEVAKI
;
A
#
# COMPACT_ATOMS: atom_id res chain seq x y z
N MET A 1 4.22 -13.78 -1.66
CA MET A 1 3.22 -12.69 -1.74
C MET A 1 2.17 -12.81 -0.63
N THR A 2 1.46 -13.93 -0.52
CA THR A 2 0.34 -14.10 0.44
C THR A 2 0.71 -13.89 1.91
N LEU A 3 1.71 -14.60 2.45
CA LEU A 3 2.13 -14.47 3.86
C LEU A 3 2.55 -13.04 4.23
N ILE A 4 3.12 -12.33 3.25
CA ILE A 4 3.61 -10.97 3.37
C ILE A 4 2.43 -9.97 3.38
N SER A 5 1.48 -10.13 2.47
CA SER A 5 0.22 -9.38 2.49
C SER A 5 -0.51 -9.58 3.82
N PHE A 6 -0.48 -10.78 4.40
CA PHE A 6 -1.02 -11.02 5.75
C PHE A 6 -0.30 -10.25 6.85
N MET A 7 1.05 -10.20 6.85
CA MET A 7 1.80 -9.39 7.82
C MET A 7 1.43 -7.90 7.71
N TYR A 8 1.29 -7.39 6.48
CA TYR A 8 0.92 -6.00 6.24
C TYR A 8 -0.51 -5.69 6.68
N LEU A 9 -1.48 -6.55 6.35
CA LEU A 9 -2.86 -6.43 6.80
C LEU A 9 -2.96 -6.52 8.33
N TYR A 10 -2.15 -7.37 8.97
CA TYR A 10 -2.09 -7.48 10.42
C TYR A 10 -1.53 -6.20 11.06
N PHE A 11 -0.46 -5.64 10.50
CA PHE A 11 0.11 -4.36 10.90
C PHE A 11 -0.94 -3.25 10.81
N VAL A 12 -1.59 -3.09 9.65
CA VAL A 12 -2.65 -2.10 9.41
C VAL A 12 -3.77 -2.24 10.44
N LYS A 13 -4.29 -3.46 10.62
CA LYS A 13 -5.40 -3.73 11.54
C LYS A 13 -5.04 -3.42 12.99
N THR A 14 -3.82 -3.77 13.41
CA THR A 14 -3.34 -3.54 14.76
C THR A 14 -3.11 -2.06 15.01
N PHE A 15 -2.46 -1.37 14.07
CA PHE A 15 -2.20 0.06 14.18
C PHE A 15 -3.50 0.87 14.14
N TYR A 16 -4.49 0.50 13.32
CA TYR A 16 -5.80 1.14 13.32
C TYR A 16 -6.51 1.06 14.68
N LYS A 17 -6.42 -0.08 15.38
CA LYS A 17 -6.95 -0.21 16.75
C LYS A 17 -6.20 0.71 17.73
N GLN A 18 -4.87 0.80 17.60
CA GLN A 18 -4.07 1.70 18.42
C GLN A 18 -4.42 3.17 18.16
N LEU A 19 -4.66 3.56 16.90
CA LEU A 19 -5.06 4.92 16.53
C LEU A 19 -6.36 5.34 17.21
N LYS A 20 -7.39 4.49 17.23
CA LYS A 20 -8.64 4.77 17.95
C LYS A 20 -8.40 4.99 19.45
N SER A 21 -7.55 4.16 20.06
CA SER A 21 -7.19 4.29 21.47
C SER A 21 -6.38 5.56 21.76
N ILE A 22 -5.48 5.96 20.86
CA ILE A 22 -4.71 7.19 20.93
C ILE A 22 -5.64 8.40 20.83
N GLN A 23 -6.52 8.42 19.82
CA GLN A 23 -7.51 9.47 19.63
C GLN A 23 -8.37 9.65 20.88
N PHE A 24 -8.95 8.56 21.41
CA PHE A 24 -9.76 8.62 22.62
C PHE A 24 -9.01 9.20 23.81
N ARG A 25 -7.76 8.76 24.06
CA ARG A 25 -6.93 9.26 25.17
C ARG A 25 -6.57 10.74 25.02
N LEU A 26 -6.13 11.15 23.84
CA LEU A 26 -5.78 12.55 23.57
C LEU A 26 -6.98 13.49 23.64
N LEU A 27 -8.18 13.02 23.27
CA LEU A 27 -9.42 13.81 23.34
C LEU A 27 -10.02 13.89 24.74
N GLN A 28 -9.67 12.96 25.64
CA GLN A 28 -10.10 12.95 27.05
C GLN A 28 -9.13 13.72 27.96
N ASN A 29 -7.82 13.49 27.79
CA ASN A 29 -6.79 14.10 28.62
C ASN A 29 -5.56 14.44 27.79
N PHE A 30 -5.48 15.69 27.35
CA PHE A 30 -4.33 16.19 26.61
C PHE A 30 -3.21 16.54 27.59
N SER A 31 -2.21 15.68 27.72
CA SER A 31 -1.07 15.89 28.62
C SER A 31 0.25 15.57 27.93
N ARG A 32 1.36 16.12 28.45
CA ARG A 32 2.72 15.82 27.94
C ARG A 32 3.03 14.33 27.91
N GLN A 33 2.55 13.58 28.90
CA GLN A 33 2.76 12.13 28.96
C GLN A 33 2.03 11.41 27.83
N GLU A 34 0.78 11.77 27.55
CA GLU A 34 -0.01 11.17 26.46
C GLU A 34 0.49 11.56 25.08
N VAL A 35 0.94 12.81 24.90
CA VAL A 35 1.60 13.26 23.67
C VAL A 35 2.88 12.46 23.44
N SER A 36 3.73 12.32 24.46
CA SER A 36 4.97 11.54 24.37
C SER A 36 4.72 10.07 24.00
N ARG A 37 3.75 9.42 24.67
CA ARG A 37 3.33 8.04 24.37
C ARG A 37 2.83 7.90 22.93
N THR A 38 2.06 8.87 22.45
CA THR A 38 1.53 8.87 21.07
C THR A 38 2.66 8.98 20.06
N LEU A 39 3.59 9.91 20.25
CA LEU A 39 4.74 10.09 19.37
C LEU A 39 5.65 8.86 19.35
N MET A 40 5.83 8.20 20.50
CA MET A 40 6.55 6.92 20.57
C MET A 40 5.85 5.84 19.76
N ALA A 41 4.52 5.72 19.87
CA ALA A 41 3.75 4.75 19.07
C ALA A 41 3.87 5.02 17.56
N PHE A 42 3.83 6.30 17.15
CA PHE A 42 4.03 6.70 15.75
C PHE A 42 5.45 6.40 15.26
N SER A 43 6.46 6.66 16.09
CA SER A 43 7.86 6.32 15.79
C SER A 43 8.06 4.82 15.59
N VAL A 44 7.49 3.99 16.48
CA VAL A 44 7.53 2.52 16.36
C VAL A 44 6.80 2.07 15.10
N ALA A 45 5.62 2.61 14.80
CA ALA A 45 4.88 2.26 13.59
C ALA A 45 5.63 2.61 12.31
N LYS A 46 6.28 3.79 12.26
CA LYS A 46 7.15 4.18 11.14
C LYS A 46 8.32 3.21 10.97
N LYS A 47 8.97 2.83 12.07
CA LYS A 47 10.07 1.87 12.04
C LYS A 47 9.62 0.52 11.49
N ILE A 48 8.51 -0.03 11.99
CA ILE A 48 7.96 -1.31 11.51
C ILE A 48 7.60 -1.22 10.03
N HIS A 49 6.91 -0.14 9.59
CA HIS A 49 6.61 0.07 8.19
C HIS A 49 7.86 0.09 7.32
N ARG A 50 8.90 0.82 7.76
CA ARG A 50 10.18 0.92 7.04
C ARG A 50 10.90 -0.43 6.96
N ASP A 51 10.96 -1.18 8.05
CA ASP A 51 11.57 -2.52 8.06
C ASP A 51 10.85 -3.47 7.07
N ILE A 52 9.52 -3.36 7.01
CA ILE A 52 8.71 -4.09 6.04
C ILE A 52 9.00 -3.59 4.61
N GLU A 53 9.02 -2.29 4.38
CA GLU A 53 9.28 -1.71 3.07
C GLU A 53 10.69 -2.07 2.56
N GLU A 54 11.74 -1.93 3.36
CA GLU A 54 13.10 -2.31 2.97
C GLU A 54 13.21 -3.79 2.59
N THR A 55 12.47 -4.67 3.28
CA THR A 55 12.44 -6.10 2.99
C THR A 55 11.67 -6.44 1.71
N LEU A 56 10.66 -5.64 1.36
CA LEU A 56 9.66 -5.98 0.34
C LEU A 56 9.73 -5.15 -0.92
N SER A 57 10.27 -3.95 -0.87
CA SER A 57 10.21 -2.98 -1.97
C SER A 57 10.85 -3.58 -3.23
N PHE A 58 12.03 -4.19 -3.08
CA PHE A 58 12.75 -4.87 -4.15
C PHE A 58 12.04 -6.13 -4.65
N LYS A 59 11.49 -6.96 -3.74
CA LYS A 59 10.76 -8.18 -4.11
C LYS A 59 9.48 -7.85 -4.89
N THR A 60 8.80 -6.78 -4.48
CA THR A 60 7.60 -6.29 -5.15
C THR A 60 7.93 -5.74 -6.53
N PHE A 61 9.04 -5.00 -6.65
CA PHE A 61 9.56 -4.54 -7.93
C PHE A 61 9.87 -5.71 -8.88
N LEU A 62 10.63 -6.71 -8.44
CA LEU A 62 10.94 -7.88 -9.27
C LEU A 62 9.68 -8.64 -9.68
N ALA A 63 8.74 -8.84 -8.76
CA ALA A 63 7.48 -9.49 -9.07
C ALA A 63 6.67 -8.72 -10.12
N TYR A 64 6.74 -7.38 -10.12
CA TYR A 64 6.10 -6.55 -11.13
C TYR A 64 6.72 -6.74 -12.50
N VAL A 65 8.04 -6.73 -12.58
CA VAL A 65 8.77 -6.98 -13.84
C VAL A 65 8.43 -8.38 -14.37
N MET A 66 8.43 -9.40 -13.51
CA MET A 66 8.06 -10.77 -13.90
C MET A 66 6.59 -10.88 -14.32
N ALA A 67 5.67 -10.17 -13.65
CA ALA A 67 4.28 -10.12 -14.05
C ALA A 67 4.13 -9.55 -15.46
N PHE A 68 4.78 -8.42 -15.72
CA PHE A 68 4.76 -7.79 -17.03
C PHE A 68 5.32 -8.70 -18.13
N GLY A 69 6.43 -9.41 -17.85
CA GLY A 69 6.98 -10.42 -18.77
C GLY A 69 6.02 -11.57 -19.05
N ASN A 70 5.38 -12.13 -18.00
CA ASN A 70 4.40 -13.21 -18.15
C ASN A 70 3.14 -12.76 -18.91
N ILE A 71 2.70 -11.51 -18.68
CA ILE A 71 1.59 -10.89 -19.40
C ILE A 71 1.90 -10.87 -20.90
N LEU A 72 3.08 -10.36 -21.29
CA LEU A 72 3.50 -10.33 -22.69
C LEU A 72 3.58 -11.74 -23.27
N GLN A 73 4.10 -12.71 -22.53
CA GLN A 73 4.20 -14.09 -22.98
C GLN A 73 2.83 -14.74 -23.22
N VAL A 74 1.85 -14.52 -22.34
CA VAL A 74 0.47 -15.01 -22.53
C VAL A 74 -0.16 -14.38 -23.76
N VAL A 75 0.00 -13.06 -23.93
CA VAL A 75 -0.53 -12.35 -25.10
C VAL A 75 0.09 -12.87 -26.39
N CYS A 76 1.41 -13.07 -26.45
CA CYS A 76 2.08 -13.66 -27.61
C CYS A 76 1.67 -15.13 -27.85
N GLY A 77 1.50 -15.93 -26.79
CA GLY A 77 1.12 -17.34 -26.92
C GLY A 77 -0.28 -17.56 -27.50
N ILE A 78 -1.24 -16.69 -27.19
CA ILE A 78 -2.60 -16.74 -27.75
C ILE A 78 -2.61 -16.57 -29.28
N THR A 79 -1.58 -15.92 -29.84
CA THR A 79 -1.49 -15.60 -31.28
C THR A 79 -0.84 -16.67 -32.13
N THR A 80 -0.23 -17.69 -31.52
CA THR A 80 0.44 -18.77 -32.26
C THR A 80 -0.47 -19.97 -32.43
N ASP A 81 -0.63 -20.47 -33.66
CA ASP A 81 -1.42 -21.66 -33.98
C ASP A 81 -1.00 -22.88 -33.14
N PHE A 82 -1.95 -23.37 -32.34
CA PHE A 82 -1.77 -24.48 -31.41
C PHE A 82 -1.91 -25.83 -32.13
N MET A 83 -0.81 -26.35 -32.65
CA MET A 83 -0.77 -27.65 -33.35
C MET A 83 -0.09 -28.79 -32.55
N SER A 84 0.39 -28.57 -31.30
CA SER A 84 1.00 -29.64 -30.49
C SER A 84 0.58 -29.64 -29.02
N GLU A 85 0.43 -30.84 -28.42
CA GLU A 85 0.05 -31.03 -27.01
C GLU A 85 1.02 -30.35 -26.03
N GLU A 86 2.32 -30.37 -26.33
CA GLU A 86 3.37 -29.74 -25.52
C GLU A 86 3.20 -28.21 -25.41
N LYS A 87 2.76 -27.55 -26.49
CA LYS A 87 2.45 -26.12 -26.50
C LYS A 87 1.19 -25.79 -25.70
N THR A 88 0.20 -26.69 -25.72
CA THR A 88 -1.03 -26.54 -24.93
C THR A 88 -0.73 -26.58 -23.43
N THR A 89 0.12 -27.51 -22.96
CA THR A 89 0.53 -27.58 -21.55
C THR A 89 1.33 -26.33 -21.13
N GLN A 90 2.24 -25.86 -21.99
CA GLN A 90 3.03 -24.65 -21.73
C GLN A 90 2.13 -23.42 -21.57
N VAL A 91 1.13 -23.26 -22.42
CA VAL A 91 0.20 -22.13 -22.34
C VAL A 91 -0.72 -22.21 -21.12
N LEU A 92 -1.20 -23.41 -20.76
CA LEU A 92 -1.98 -23.60 -19.53
C LEU A 92 -1.16 -23.21 -18.28
N PHE A 93 0.12 -23.55 -18.25
CA PHE A 93 1.04 -23.17 -17.19
C PHE A 93 1.25 -21.64 -17.15
N SER A 94 1.45 -21.01 -18.31
CA SER A 94 1.54 -19.55 -18.41
C SER A 94 0.28 -18.85 -17.91
N PHE A 95 -0.92 -19.35 -18.26
CA PHE A 95 -2.18 -18.84 -17.71
C PHE A 95 -2.27 -18.99 -16.20
N THR A 96 -1.85 -20.14 -15.66
CA THR A 96 -1.85 -20.40 -14.21
C THR A 96 -0.94 -19.40 -13.48
N ILE A 97 0.27 -19.20 -13.98
CA ILE A 97 1.21 -18.21 -13.44
C ILE A 97 0.64 -16.80 -13.56
N PHE A 98 0.00 -16.47 -14.67
CA PHE A 98 -0.62 -15.16 -14.90
C PHE A 98 -1.70 -14.86 -13.86
N PHE A 99 -2.67 -15.77 -13.66
CA PHE A 99 -3.72 -15.58 -12.66
C PHE A 99 -3.16 -15.50 -11.24
N TRP A 100 -2.18 -16.34 -10.92
CA TRP A 100 -1.49 -16.29 -9.63
C TRP A 100 -0.82 -14.93 -9.41
N THR A 101 -0.14 -14.41 -10.43
CA THR A 101 0.59 -13.15 -10.37
C THR A 101 -0.35 -11.97 -10.24
N ILE A 102 -1.43 -11.92 -11.03
CA ILE A 102 -2.47 -10.90 -10.91
C ILE A 102 -3.11 -10.94 -9.51
N GLY A 103 -3.45 -12.12 -9.00
CA GLY A 103 -3.98 -12.27 -7.65
C GLY A 103 -3.03 -11.71 -6.58
N GLY A 104 -1.73 -11.97 -6.72
CA GLY A 104 -0.69 -11.39 -5.87
C GLY A 104 -0.63 -9.86 -5.97
N PHE A 105 -0.73 -9.30 -7.19
CA PHE A 105 -0.77 -7.86 -7.42
C PHE A 105 -1.99 -7.17 -6.81
N VAL A 106 -3.16 -7.78 -6.96
CA VAL A 106 -4.41 -7.29 -6.35
C VAL A 106 -4.26 -7.24 -4.83
N LEU A 107 -3.76 -8.32 -4.21
CA LEU A 107 -3.55 -8.37 -2.77
C LEU A 107 -2.56 -7.30 -2.28
N LEU A 108 -1.42 -7.14 -2.97
CA LEU A 108 -0.45 -6.09 -2.65
C LEU A 108 -1.04 -4.69 -2.80
N THR A 109 -1.83 -4.46 -3.85
CA THR A 109 -2.50 -3.17 -4.10
C THR A 109 -3.50 -2.84 -3.00
N ILE A 110 -4.29 -3.83 -2.55
CA ILE A 110 -5.21 -3.68 -1.42
C ILE A 110 -4.42 -3.30 -0.16
N CYS A 111 -3.29 -3.96 0.09
CA CYS A 111 -2.42 -3.69 1.23
C CYS A 111 -1.87 -2.25 1.20
N GLY A 112 -1.28 -1.82 0.07
CA GLY A 112 -0.75 -0.47 -0.10
C GLY A 112 -1.83 0.60 0.04
N THR A 113 -3.02 0.36 -0.52
CA THR A 113 -4.19 1.25 -0.34
C THR A 113 -4.59 1.39 1.13
N GLN A 114 -4.60 0.28 1.88
CA GLN A 114 -4.98 0.33 3.29
C GLN A 114 -3.99 1.12 4.13
N VAL A 115 -2.70 1.09 3.79
CA VAL A 115 -1.69 1.93 4.44
C VAL A 115 -1.86 3.40 4.10
N ALA A 116 -2.14 3.74 2.84
CA ALA A 116 -2.46 5.12 2.47
C ALA A 116 -3.69 5.65 3.23
N LYS A 117 -4.69 4.80 3.51
CA LYS A 117 -5.85 5.19 4.35
C LYS A 117 -5.47 5.50 5.79
N ILE A 118 -4.49 4.80 6.37
CA ILE A 118 -4.02 5.05 7.72
C ILE A 118 -3.44 6.47 7.83
N GLU A 119 -2.67 6.90 6.85
CA GLU A 119 -2.12 8.26 6.80
C GLU A 119 -3.23 9.31 6.83
N VAL A 120 -4.30 9.12 6.04
CA VAL A 120 -5.48 10.00 6.06
C VAL A 120 -6.13 10.02 7.45
N ILE A 121 -6.35 8.85 8.07
CA ILE A 121 -6.93 8.75 9.41
C ILE A 121 -6.07 9.47 10.45
N VAL A 122 -4.74 9.32 10.40
CA VAL A 122 -3.82 10.00 11.31
C VAL A 122 -3.91 11.52 11.13
N LYS A 123 -4.00 12.00 9.89
CA LYS A 123 -4.19 13.42 9.58
C LYS A 123 -5.50 13.94 10.15
N ASP A 124 -6.59 13.19 10.00
CA ASP A 124 -7.91 13.56 10.54
C ASP A 124 -7.89 13.60 12.08
N ILE A 125 -7.31 12.58 12.73
CA ILE A 125 -7.13 12.55 14.20
C ILE A 125 -6.31 13.74 14.66
N ARG A 126 -5.21 14.06 13.97
CA ARG A 126 -4.37 15.23 14.29
C ARG A 126 -5.21 16.51 14.22
N GLN A 127 -5.96 16.73 13.15
CA GLN A 127 -6.81 17.92 12.99
C GLN A 127 -7.90 17.99 14.06
N GLU A 128 -8.50 16.87 14.43
CA GLU A 128 -9.52 16.82 15.49
C GLU A 128 -8.92 17.15 16.87
N VAL A 129 -7.79 16.54 17.22
CA VAL A 129 -7.08 16.80 18.48
C VAL A 129 -6.67 18.26 18.58
N ILE A 130 -6.16 18.84 17.50
CA ILE A 130 -5.75 20.25 17.44
C ILE A 130 -6.97 21.16 17.58
N SER A 131 -8.02 20.97 16.78
CA SER A 131 -9.21 21.84 16.80
C SER A 131 -9.92 21.85 18.16
N LYS A 132 -10.05 20.68 18.81
CA LYS A 132 -10.70 20.56 20.12
C LYS A 132 -9.88 21.18 21.25
N ASN A 133 -8.55 21.12 21.18
CA ASN A 133 -7.66 21.65 22.22
C ASN A 133 -7.23 23.12 21.96
N PHE A 134 -7.28 23.63 20.73
CA PHE A 134 -7.17 25.08 20.46
C PHE A 134 -8.47 25.84 20.75
N GLY A 135 -9.63 25.20 20.53
CA GLY A 135 -10.94 25.83 20.78
C GLY A 135 -11.25 26.07 22.25
N LYS A 136 -10.65 25.26 23.14
CA LYS A 136 -10.56 25.57 24.57
C LYS A 136 -9.34 26.47 24.74
N LYS A 137 -9.50 27.72 25.20
CA LYS A 137 -8.38 28.64 25.43
C LYS A 137 -7.26 27.87 26.17
N PRO A 138 -6.06 27.69 25.59
CA PRO A 138 -5.01 26.91 26.21
C PRO A 138 -4.69 27.52 27.57
N GLU A 139 -4.83 26.75 28.65
CA GLU A 139 -4.78 27.26 30.01
C GLU A 139 -3.33 27.58 30.44
N GLY A 140 -2.33 27.23 29.63
CA GLY A 140 -0.94 27.63 29.85
C GLY A 140 0.01 27.41 28.65
N GLN A 141 1.16 28.09 28.70
CA GLN A 141 2.22 28.00 27.66
C GLN A 141 2.73 26.57 27.42
N ASN A 142 2.73 25.72 28.46
CA ASN A 142 3.18 24.33 28.36
C ASN A 142 2.24 23.45 27.51
N GLU A 143 0.93 23.69 27.55
CA GLU A 143 -0.03 22.97 26.72
C GLU A 143 0.10 23.37 25.25
N LEU A 144 0.26 24.67 25.00
CA LEU A 144 0.52 25.21 23.66
C LEU A 144 1.80 24.61 23.06
N ALA A 145 2.88 24.52 23.86
CA ALA A 145 4.13 23.90 23.45
C ALA A 145 3.97 22.40 23.14
N CYS A 146 3.21 21.66 23.96
CA CYS A 146 2.92 20.24 23.71
C CYS A 146 2.10 20.04 22.43
N LEU A 147 1.17 20.95 22.16
CA LEU A 147 0.29 20.89 20.99
C LEU A 147 1.04 21.25 19.70
N ASN A 148 1.91 22.25 19.73
CA ASN A 148 2.84 22.54 18.64
C ASN A 148 3.81 21.38 18.37
N LEU A 149 4.31 20.73 19.42
CA LEU A 149 5.20 19.58 19.30
C LEU A 149 4.46 18.35 18.74
N TYR A 150 3.20 18.15 19.15
CA TYR A 150 2.34 17.14 18.54
C TYR A 150 2.08 17.44 17.07
N ASP A 151 1.73 18.67 16.72
CA ASP A 151 1.46 19.09 15.33
C ASP A 151 2.68 18.87 14.42
N ALA A 152 3.87 19.26 14.88
CA ALA A 152 5.12 19.09 14.15
C ALA A 152 5.53 17.63 13.97
N CYS A 153 5.32 16.78 14.99
CA CYS A 153 5.88 15.42 15.03
C CYS A 153 4.87 14.31 14.67
N SER A 154 3.58 14.64 14.51
CA SER A 154 2.52 13.67 14.22
C SER A 154 2.33 13.36 12.73
N SER A 155 3.06 14.03 11.83
CA SER A 155 3.03 13.67 10.40
C SER A 155 3.53 12.24 10.21
N LEU A 156 2.75 11.43 9.49
CA LEU A 156 3.04 10.03 9.27
C LEU A 156 2.98 9.74 7.78
N GLU A 157 4.13 9.78 7.11
CA GLU A 157 4.24 9.36 5.71
C GLU A 157 4.42 7.85 5.68
N LEU A 158 3.33 7.13 5.42
CA LEU A 158 3.37 5.69 5.21
C LEU A 158 2.97 5.42 3.77
N ARG A 159 3.97 5.27 2.91
CA ARG A 159 3.76 4.87 1.52
C ARG A 159 4.51 3.60 1.26
N PHE A 160 3.88 2.67 0.55
CA PHE A 160 4.53 1.44 0.14
C PHE A 160 5.04 1.60 -1.28
N THR A 161 6.36 1.73 -1.43
CA THR A 161 7.00 1.87 -2.74
C THR A 161 7.63 0.56 -3.19
N ALA A 162 7.54 0.28 -4.49
CA ALA A 162 8.31 -0.78 -5.11
C ALA A 162 9.69 -0.23 -5.49
N TRP A 163 10.65 -0.46 -4.60
CA TRP A 163 12.04 -0.04 -4.71
C TRP A 163 12.22 1.46 -5.03
N GLY A 164 11.34 2.31 -4.51
CA GLY A 164 11.33 3.76 -4.77
C GLY A 164 10.91 4.17 -6.19
N MET A 165 10.59 3.23 -7.09
CA MET A 165 10.26 3.53 -8.48
C MET A 165 8.79 3.93 -8.67
N PHE A 166 7.88 3.26 -7.96
CA PHE A 166 6.46 3.53 -8.03
C PHE A 166 5.76 3.19 -6.71
N GLU A 167 4.69 3.93 -6.41
CA GLU A 167 3.81 3.63 -5.28
C GLU A 167 2.88 2.48 -5.64
N VAL A 168 2.72 1.52 -4.72
CA VAL A 168 1.84 0.37 -4.92
C VAL A 168 0.45 0.75 -4.45
N ASP A 169 -0.32 1.35 -5.35
CA ASP A 169 -1.67 1.84 -5.08
C ASP A 169 -2.68 1.40 -6.16
N LYS A 170 -3.93 1.85 -6.01
CA LYS A 170 -4.98 1.57 -6.99
C LYS A 170 -4.67 2.11 -8.38
N LYS A 171 -3.96 3.23 -8.48
CA LYS A 171 -3.63 3.85 -9.76
C LYS A 171 -2.68 2.94 -10.54
N LEU A 172 -1.67 2.38 -9.88
CA LEU A 172 -0.78 1.40 -10.49
C LEU A 172 -1.54 0.19 -11.04
N PHE A 173 -2.47 -0.37 -10.26
CA PHE A 173 -3.29 -1.50 -10.73
C PHE A 173 -4.13 -1.16 -11.97
N LEU A 174 -4.74 0.03 -11.99
CA LEU A 174 -5.47 0.53 -13.16
C LEU A 174 -4.55 0.71 -14.37
N THR A 175 -3.34 1.22 -14.17
CA THR A 175 -2.33 1.36 -15.24
C THR A 175 -1.95 0.00 -15.82
N ILE A 176 -1.65 -1.01 -14.98
CA ILE A 176 -1.32 -2.37 -15.46
C ILE A 176 -2.50 -2.96 -16.23
N SER A 177 -3.72 -2.80 -15.72
CA SER A 177 -4.94 -3.30 -16.36
C SER A 177 -5.18 -2.62 -17.72
N GLY A 178 -4.94 -1.32 -17.82
CA GLY A 178 -5.01 -0.58 -19.08
C GLY A 178 -3.99 -1.09 -20.09
N VAL A 179 -2.73 -1.23 -19.68
CA VAL A 179 -1.64 -1.80 -20.49
C VAL A 179 -1.99 -3.20 -21.00
N LEU A 180 -2.50 -4.07 -20.13
CA LEU A 180 -2.97 -5.41 -20.47
C LEU A 180 -4.00 -5.41 -21.60
N VAL A 181 -5.04 -4.58 -21.46
CA VAL A 181 -6.11 -4.45 -22.45
C VAL A 181 -5.55 -3.85 -23.74
N THR A 182 -4.74 -2.80 -23.67
CA THR A 182 -4.16 -2.14 -24.84
C THR A 182 -3.29 -3.09 -25.65
N TYR A 183 -2.34 -3.78 -25.03
CA TYR A 183 -1.51 -4.76 -25.73
C TYR A 183 -2.33 -5.96 -26.22
N GLY A 184 -3.26 -6.47 -25.40
CA GLY A 184 -4.15 -7.55 -25.83
C GLY A 184 -4.94 -7.20 -27.09
N VAL A 185 -5.52 -5.99 -27.15
CA VAL A 185 -6.23 -5.49 -28.34
C VAL A 185 -5.30 -5.30 -29.51
N LEU A 186 -4.14 -4.65 -29.33
CA LEU A 186 -3.17 -4.43 -30.40
C LEU A 186 -2.75 -5.75 -31.06
N PHE A 187 -2.40 -6.75 -30.25
CA PHE A 187 -2.05 -8.07 -30.76
C PHE A 187 -3.22 -8.75 -31.47
N ALA A 188 -4.44 -8.70 -30.91
CA ALA A 188 -5.62 -9.26 -31.58
C ALA A 188 -5.89 -8.57 -32.93
N THR A 189 -5.70 -7.26 -33.04
CA THR A 189 -5.90 -6.50 -34.28
C THR A 189 -4.79 -6.70 -35.31
N GLU A 190 -3.55 -6.90 -34.89
CA GLU A 190 -2.43 -7.17 -35.81
C GLU A 190 -2.46 -8.61 -36.33
N VAL A 191 -2.89 -9.58 -35.50
CA VAL A 191 -3.11 -10.97 -35.94
C VAL A 191 -4.29 -11.07 -36.89
N ALA A 192 -5.36 -10.31 -36.69
CA ALA A 192 -6.51 -10.31 -37.60
C ALA A 192 -6.22 -9.71 -38.99
N LYS A 193 -5.06 -9.07 -39.18
CA LYS A 193 -4.61 -8.54 -40.49
C LYS A 193 -3.71 -9.51 -41.26
N ILE A 194 -3.24 -10.59 -40.63
CA ILE A 194 -2.43 -11.65 -41.24
C ILE A 194 -3.37 -12.79 -41.66
#